data_AF-A3YUP3-F1
#
_entry.id   AF-A3YUP3-F1
#
_cell.length_a   1.000
_cell.length_b   1.000
_cell.length_c   1.000
_cell.angle_alpha   90.00
_cell.angle_beta   90.00
_cell.angle_gamma   90.00
#
_symmetry.space_group_name_H-M   'P 1'
#
loop_
_entity.id
_entity.type
_entity.pdbx_description
1 polymer ?
#
loop_
_entity_poly.entity_id
_entity_poly.type
_entity_poly.pdbx_seq_one_letter_code
_entity_poly.pdbx_strand_id
1 'polypeptide(L)'
;MRLGVPPRPPAPAAMVSLAALRARLAEGVPAGRSDEDTVRRQWWAALATLQDDFLPPLQPLRGVWLASPLPALYEPELLEPLQGWVWAPSQIAGGHSPSGPLLPGVGSAGTDKTPGHGSPFERLALEPEDGTDPLLVLITPKLQLAMALEGSPQQRQLVLRFDPTTLSETLALVDQRLRATAPQAALRLRQALQALGPLRSEESMALQFWPRLAERLAAMAPSLTLQPLVDGHANGRAESSGELALLEALTHEVRTPLATIRTLIRSLLRRTDLPAVVRQRLEQIDGECSEQIDRFGLIFHAAELQRQPRPRQTLARTDLAQLLQGFEELWQRQLGRRGLKLQLEISAQLPPVLSDPNRLETMLGGLVDRFIRSLPSGSTVLIRLQPAGSRLKLQLRCAKPPGREAALPNTPEEDAAADVGPVLRWNPLTGSLQLSRQATQRLFHSLGGRFTERAGQGLTVFFPVAGHNTDADGDVC
;
A
#
# COMPACT_ATOMS: atom_id res chain seq x y z
N MET A 1 39.67 19.63 56.54
CA MET A 1 39.24 18.39 55.88
C MET A 1 38.00 18.67 55.05
N ARG A 2 38.12 18.81 53.72
CA ARG A 2 36.98 18.80 52.80
C ARG A 2 37.02 17.46 52.08
N LEU A 3 36.02 16.61 52.35
CA LEU A 3 35.86 15.30 51.73
C LEU A 3 35.60 15.48 50.24
N GLY A 4 36.37 14.75 49.42
CA GLY A 4 36.38 14.84 47.97
C GLY A 4 35.06 14.40 47.34
N VAL A 5 34.72 15.10 46.26
CA VAL A 5 33.63 14.75 45.34
C VAL A 5 33.90 13.35 44.77
N PRO A 6 32.93 12.43 44.73
CA PRO A 6 33.13 11.09 44.17
C PRO A 6 33.42 11.18 42.66
N PRO A 7 34.21 10.23 42.10
CA PRO A 7 34.51 10.22 40.68
C PRO A 7 33.22 10.06 39.86
N ARG A 8 33.12 10.87 38.81
CA ARG A 8 32.06 10.83 37.80
C ARG A 8 31.94 9.40 37.25
N PRO A 9 30.74 8.81 37.15
CA PRO A 9 30.59 7.50 36.54
C PRO A 9 31.12 7.51 35.09
N PRO A 10 31.69 6.39 34.59
CA PRO A 10 32.14 6.31 33.22
C PRO A 10 30.97 6.62 32.28
N ALA A 11 31.22 7.42 31.25
CA ALA A 11 30.24 7.71 30.21
C ALA A 11 29.71 6.39 29.63
N PRO A 12 28.40 6.24 29.38
CA PRO A 12 27.87 5.04 28.74
C PRO A 12 28.59 4.87 27.40
N ALA A 13 29.10 3.66 27.14
CA ALA A 13 29.73 3.34 25.86
C ALA A 13 28.76 3.72 24.73
N ALA A 14 29.22 4.49 23.76
CA ALA A 14 28.39 4.92 22.64
C ALA A 14 27.80 3.69 21.95
N MET A 15 26.47 3.67 21.82
CA MET A 15 25.75 2.59 21.16
C MET A 15 26.15 2.54 19.67
N VAL A 16 26.38 1.34 19.15
CA VAL A 16 26.68 1.17 17.73
C VAL A 16 25.39 1.30 16.93
N SER A 17 25.30 2.32 16.07
CA SER A 17 24.14 2.55 15.19
C SER A 17 24.10 1.56 14.01
N LEU A 18 22.91 1.35 13.43
CA LEU A 18 22.80 0.54 12.21
C LEU A 18 23.49 1.22 11.02
N ALA A 19 23.57 2.55 11.01
CA ALA A 19 24.37 3.29 10.04
C ALA A 19 25.85 2.89 10.09
N ALA A 20 26.42 2.67 11.29
CA ALA A 20 27.81 2.20 11.42
C ALA A 20 28.00 0.78 10.84
N LEU A 21 27.00 -0.09 10.96
CA LEU A 21 27.03 -1.42 10.34
C LEU A 21 27.02 -1.33 8.81
N ARG A 22 26.15 -0.49 8.24
CA ARG A 22 26.05 -0.28 6.78
C ARG A 22 27.32 0.37 6.22
N ALA A 23 27.90 1.32 6.95
CA ALA A 23 29.19 1.91 6.61
C ALA A 23 30.33 0.88 6.61
N ARG A 24 30.39 -0.04 7.60
CA ARG A 24 31.38 -1.12 7.61
C ARG A 24 31.21 -2.07 6.43
N LEU A 25 29.97 -2.40 6.07
CA LEU A 25 29.69 -3.19 4.87
C LEU A 25 30.14 -2.46 3.59
N ALA A 26 30.04 -1.12 3.53
CA ALA A 26 30.43 -0.35 2.36
C ALA A 26 31.94 -0.10 2.22
N GLU A 27 32.75 -0.45 3.22
CA GLU A 27 34.18 -0.16 3.22
C GLU A 27 34.90 -0.83 2.04
N GLY A 28 35.73 -0.09 1.30
CA GLY A 28 36.39 -0.63 0.10
C GLY A 28 35.48 -0.85 -1.12
N VAL A 29 34.19 -0.53 -1.04
CA VAL A 29 33.29 -0.48 -2.21
C VAL A 29 33.35 0.91 -2.84
N PRO A 30 33.54 1.03 -4.16
CA PRO A 30 33.44 2.33 -4.84
C PRO A 30 32.05 2.94 -4.64
N ALA A 31 32.00 4.24 -4.34
CA ALA A 31 30.74 4.94 -4.14
C ALA A 31 29.77 4.76 -5.32
N GLY A 32 28.50 4.57 -4.99
CA GLY A 32 27.43 4.43 -5.95
C GLY A 32 27.20 5.67 -6.80
N ARG A 33 26.46 5.47 -7.88
CA ARG A 33 25.97 6.56 -8.76
C ARG A 33 24.46 6.54 -8.91
N SER A 34 23.78 5.75 -8.07
CA SER A 34 22.33 5.56 -8.15
C SER A 34 21.61 6.64 -7.35
N ASP A 35 20.41 6.97 -7.80
CA ASP A 35 19.43 7.67 -6.97
C ASP A 35 18.71 6.69 -6.03
N GLU A 36 17.84 7.25 -5.18
CA GLU A 36 17.11 6.50 -4.15
C GLU A 36 16.20 5.41 -4.76
N ASP A 37 15.52 5.75 -5.85
CA ASP A 37 14.59 4.83 -6.51
C ASP A 37 15.33 3.67 -7.15
N THR A 38 16.44 3.95 -7.84
CA THR A 38 17.26 2.92 -8.47
C THR A 38 17.88 1.98 -7.44
N VAL A 39 18.39 2.50 -6.33
CA VAL A 39 19.04 1.66 -5.31
C VAL A 39 18.03 0.77 -4.59
N ARG A 40 16.79 1.26 -4.37
CA ARG A 40 15.72 0.46 -3.78
C ARG A 40 15.21 -0.61 -4.76
N ARG A 41 15.16 -0.32 -6.06
CA ARG A 41 14.95 -1.35 -7.10
C ARG A 41 15.99 -2.45 -7.05
N GLN A 42 17.26 -2.07 -6.91
CA GLN A 42 18.35 -3.03 -6.72
C GLN A 42 18.15 -3.86 -5.44
N TRP A 43 17.77 -3.24 -4.33
CA TRP A 43 17.47 -3.93 -3.08
C TRP A 43 16.40 -5.01 -3.24
N TRP A 44 15.22 -4.66 -3.78
CA TRP A 44 14.12 -5.60 -3.96
C TRP A 44 14.43 -6.69 -4.97
N ALA A 45 15.12 -6.36 -6.06
CA ALA A 45 15.58 -7.34 -7.02
C ALA A 45 16.59 -8.32 -6.39
N ALA A 46 17.50 -7.82 -5.55
CA ALA A 46 18.48 -8.65 -4.84
C ALA A 46 17.79 -9.56 -3.82
N LEU A 47 16.80 -9.04 -3.10
CA LEU A 47 16.00 -9.83 -2.18
C LEU A 47 15.22 -10.94 -2.89
N ALA A 48 14.55 -10.63 -4.01
CA ALA A 48 13.81 -11.63 -4.78
C ALA A 48 14.76 -12.66 -5.43
N THR A 49 15.95 -12.24 -5.86
CA THR A 49 17.01 -13.16 -6.32
C THR A 49 17.43 -14.11 -5.20
N LEU A 50 17.62 -13.58 -3.98
CA LEU A 50 17.94 -14.40 -2.81
C LEU A 50 16.81 -15.42 -2.52
N GLN A 51 15.55 -14.97 -2.53
CA GLN A 51 14.38 -15.79 -2.19
C GLN A 51 14.06 -16.88 -3.20
N ASP A 52 14.15 -16.58 -4.49
CA ASP A 52 13.66 -17.51 -5.51
C ASP A 52 14.78 -18.42 -6.03
N ASP A 53 16.03 -17.94 -6.02
CA ASP A 53 17.14 -18.62 -6.69
C ASP A 53 18.14 -19.26 -5.69
N PHE A 54 18.36 -18.64 -4.53
CA PHE A 54 19.44 -19.06 -3.59
C PHE A 54 18.93 -19.78 -2.34
N LEU A 55 17.78 -19.40 -1.79
CA LEU A 55 17.20 -20.04 -0.60
C LEU A 55 16.54 -21.42 -0.86
N PRO A 56 15.76 -21.63 -1.94
CA PRO A 56 15.05 -22.88 -2.16
C PRO A 56 15.94 -24.13 -2.26
N PRO A 57 17.10 -24.13 -2.94
CA PRO A 57 17.96 -25.31 -3.03
C PRO A 57 18.65 -25.68 -1.70
N LEU A 58 18.53 -24.84 -0.67
CA LEU A 58 19.20 -25.01 0.63
C LEU A 58 18.29 -25.61 1.71
N GLN A 59 17.06 -26.01 1.37
CA GLN A 59 16.11 -26.60 2.30
C GLN A 59 16.56 -28.01 2.78
N PRO A 60 16.38 -28.37 4.07
CA PRO A 60 15.83 -27.54 5.14
C PRO A 60 16.84 -26.47 5.60
N LEU A 61 16.40 -25.21 5.62
CA LEU A 61 17.23 -24.09 6.05
C LEU A 61 17.53 -24.19 7.55
N ARG A 62 18.78 -23.98 7.93
CA ARG A 62 19.20 -23.83 9.33
C ARG A 62 20.23 -22.72 9.39
N GLY A 63 20.07 -21.79 10.32
CA GLY A 63 20.87 -20.58 10.32
C GLY A 63 20.29 -19.45 11.16
N VAL A 64 20.92 -18.31 10.98
CA VAL A 64 20.57 -17.04 11.63
C VAL A 64 20.29 -16.00 10.56
N TRP A 65 19.32 -15.13 10.82
CA TRP A 65 19.15 -13.90 10.04
C TRP A 65 18.93 -12.69 10.94
N LEU A 66 19.37 -11.53 10.47
CA LEU A 66 19.26 -10.24 11.14
C LEU A 66 18.71 -9.24 10.12
N ALA A 67 17.68 -8.47 10.45
CA ALA A 67 17.14 -7.46 9.54
C ALA A 67 16.72 -6.15 10.22
N SER A 68 16.69 -5.07 9.45
CA SER A 68 16.12 -3.78 9.83
C SER A 68 15.61 -3.03 8.59
N PRO A 69 14.54 -2.23 8.68
CA PRO A 69 13.65 -2.00 9.83
C PRO A 69 12.53 -3.06 10.02
N LEU A 70 12.35 -3.99 9.09
CA LEU A 70 11.40 -5.12 9.16
C LEU A 70 11.96 -6.29 8.34
N PRO A 71 11.49 -7.55 8.51
CA PRO A 71 12.01 -8.66 7.70
C PRO A 71 11.86 -8.33 6.22
N ALA A 72 12.99 -8.31 5.53
CA ALA A 72 13.00 -7.96 4.11
C ALA A 72 12.30 -9.05 3.28
N LEU A 73 12.38 -10.33 3.68
CA LEU A 73 11.84 -11.46 2.92
C LEU A 73 10.30 -11.52 3.05
N TYR A 74 9.58 -11.53 1.92
CA TYR A 74 8.10 -11.52 1.90
C TYR A 74 7.45 -12.91 2.03
N GLU A 75 8.23 -13.98 2.06
CA GLU A 75 7.74 -15.35 2.28
C GLU A 75 8.07 -15.79 3.72
N PRO A 76 7.10 -15.71 4.66
CA PRO A 76 7.35 -16.02 6.07
C PRO A 76 7.76 -17.49 6.31
N GLU A 77 7.31 -18.40 5.45
CA GLU A 77 7.63 -19.84 5.49
C GLU A 77 9.14 -20.12 5.31
N LEU A 78 9.87 -19.28 4.56
CA LEU A 78 11.32 -19.40 4.39
C LEU A 78 12.09 -19.05 5.66
N LEU A 79 11.49 -18.24 6.54
CA LEU A 79 12.13 -17.72 7.75
C LEU A 79 11.79 -18.54 9.00
N GLU A 80 10.68 -19.28 9.01
CA GLU A 80 10.29 -20.16 10.12
C GLU A 80 11.41 -21.10 10.63
N PRO A 81 12.23 -21.73 9.76
CA PRO A 81 13.26 -22.66 10.23
C PRO A 81 14.57 -21.97 10.69
N LEU A 82 14.66 -20.64 10.58
CA LEU A 82 15.84 -19.86 10.96
C LEU A 82 15.62 -19.06 12.24
N GLN A 83 16.68 -18.84 13.02
CA GLN A 83 16.62 -17.94 14.18
C GLN A 83 16.79 -16.48 13.75
N GLY A 84 15.80 -15.64 14.02
CA GLY A 84 15.76 -14.26 13.53
C GLY A 84 15.86 -13.18 14.61
N TRP A 85 16.49 -12.06 14.26
CA TRP A 85 16.37 -10.79 14.99
C TRP A 85 15.99 -9.64 14.06
N VAL A 86 15.06 -8.79 14.47
CA VAL A 86 14.58 -7.66 13.68
C VAL A 86 14.59 -6.38 14.51
N TRP A 87 15.27 -5.33 14.05
CA TRP A 87 15.11 -3.98 14.59
C TRP A 87 13.94 -3.30 13.92
N ALA A 88 12.88 -2.96 14.65
CA ALA A 88 11.67 -2.33 14.14
C ALA A 88 11.25 -1.08 14.93
N PRO A 89 10.57 -0.12 14.29
CA PRO A 89 10.04 1.06 14.97
C PRO A 89 9.15 0.70 16.16
N SER A 90 9.27 1.45 17.26
CA SER A 90 8.55 1.20 18.51
C SER A 90 7.01 1.28 18.36
N GLN A 91 6.48 1.99 17.34
CA GLN A 91 5.04 2.01 17.05
C GLN A 91 4.50 0.66 16.53
N ILE A 92 5.36 -0.20 15.95
CA ILE A 92 5.03 -1.55 15.47
C ILE A 92 5.34 -2.59 16.58
N ALA A 93 6.17 -2.24 17.56
CA ALA A 93 6.58 -3.10 18.65
C ALA A 93 5.48 -3.34 19.72
N GLY A 94 4.43 -2.51 19.77
CA GLY A 94 3.36 -2.58 20.79
C GLY A 94 2.17 -3.49 20.46
N GLY A 95 2.12 -4.10 19.28
CA GLY A 95 1.01 -4.96 18.85
C GLY A 95 1.36 -6.43 18.95
N HIS A 96 0.52 -7.19 19.65
CA HIS A 96 0.45 -8.65 19.53
C HIS A 96 0.57 -9.10 18.07
N SER A 97 1.18 -10.28 17.87
CA SER A 97 1.44 -10.96 16.59
C SER A 97 0.51 -10.56 15.43
N PRO A 98 1.03 -10.39 14.19
CA PRO A 98 0.17 -10.31 13.03
C PRO A 98 -0.48 -11.68 12.82
N SER A 99 -1.68 -11.85 13.36
CA SER A 99 -2.63 -12.82 12.83
C SER A 99 -2.83 -12.44 11.36
N GLY A 100 -2.64 -13.39 10.45
CA GLY A 100 -2.79 -13.19 9.00
C GLY A 100 -4.17 -12.67 8.61
N PRO A 101 -4.42 -12.41 7.31
CA PRO A 101 -5.66 -11.81 6.85
C PRO A 101 -6.84 -12.75 7.17
N LEU A 102 -7.62 -12.39 8.19
CA LEU A 102 -8.88 -13.04 8.50
C LEU A 102 -9.90 -12.65 7.42
N LEU A 103 -10.02 -13.51 6.42
CA LEU A 103 -11.20 -13.57 5.57
C LEU A 103 -12.41 -14.00 6.43
N PRO A 104 -13.58 -13.36 6.31
CA PRO A 104 -14.78 -13.83 6.99
C PRO A 104 -15.34 -15.03 6.24
N GLY A 105 -15.35 -16.21 6.87
CA GLY A 105 -15.85 -17.43 6.23
C GLY A 105 -16.11 -18.60 7.19
N VAL A 106 -17.35 -18.61 7.71
CA VAL A 106 -18.21 -19.76 8.10
C VAL A 106 -17.65 -20.80 9.09
N GLY A 107 -18.38 -20.97 10.19
CA GLY A 107 -17.94 -21.69 11.37
C GLY A 107 -17.60 -23.17 11.18
N SER A 108 -16.62 -23.60 11.97
CA SER A 108 -16.63 -24.92 12.60
C SER A 108 -16.19 -24.75 14.04
N ALA A 109 -17.07 -25.12 14.96
CA ALA A 109 -16.81 -25.16 16.38
C ALA A 109 -15.88 -26.33 16.71
N GLY A 110 -14.95 -26.10 17.63
CA GLY A 110 -14.24 -27.15 18.36
C GLY A 110 -12.81 -27.42 17.87
N THR A 111 -11.82 -26.88 18.58
CA THR A 111 -11.04 -27.67 19.53
C THR A 111 -10.02 -26.79 20.24
N ASP A 112 -10.12 -26.85 21.55
CA ASP A 112 -9.18 -26.34 22.52
C ASP A 112 -7.79 -26.96 22.29
N LYS A 113 -6.80 -26.17 21.86
CA LYS A 113 -5.38 -26.54 21.89
C LYS A 113 -4.47 -25.34 22.16
N THR A 114 -4.04 -25.27 23.43
CA THR A 114 -2.70 -24.86 23.93
C THR A 114 -2.16 -23.45 23.69
N PRO A 115 -1.68 -22.75 24.75
CA PRO A 115 -0.96 -21.48 24.61
C PRO A 115 0.50 -21.72 24.22
N GLY A 116 0.96 -21.09 23.13
CA GLY A 116 2.38 -20.95 22.81
C GLY A 116 2.76 -21.31 21.37
N HIS A 117 2.59 -20.38 20.44
CA HIS A 117 3.42 -20.29 19.22
C HIS A 117 3.83 -18.81 19.11
N GLY A 118 4.96 -18.47 19.74
CA GLY A 118 5.57 -17.14 19.63
C GLY A 118 6.13 -16.94 18.22
N SER A 119 6.21 -15.68 17.76
CA SER A 119 6.86 -15.36 16.48
C SER A 119 8.27 -15.97 16.39
N PRO A 120 8.70 -16.51 15.24
CA PRO A 120 9.99 -17.22 15.10
C PRO A 120 11.24 -16.32 15.20
N PHE A 121 11.07 -15.03 15.48
CA PHE A 121 12.15 -14.04 15.56
C PHE A 121 11.93 -13.08 16.73
N GLU A 122 13.05 -12.56 17.26
CA GLU A 122 13.07 -11.56 18.32
C GLU A 122 12.99 -10.14 17.74
N ARG A 123 12.09 -9.32 18.27
CA ARG A 123 11.94 -7.92 17.87
C ARG A 123 12.70 -7.01 18.82
N LEU A 124 13.47 -6.09 18.25
CA LEU A 124 14.32 -5.12 18.93
C LEU A 124 13.87 -3.71 18.55
N ALA A 125 14.06 -2.74 19.43
CA ALA A 125 13.72 -1.35 19.14
C ALA A 125 14.70 -0.76 18.11
N LEU A 126 14.16 -0.12 17.09
CA LEU A 126 14.89 0.74 16.16
C LEU A 126 14.98 2.15 16.75
N GLU A 127 16.20 2.67 16.85
CA GLU A 127 16.47 4.00 17.42
C GLU A 127 16.49 5.04 16.29
N PRO A 128 16.17 6.33 16.58
CA PRO A 128 16.11 7.37 15.54
C PRO A 128 17.43 7.55 14.76
N GLU A 129 18.57 7.27 15.39
CA GLU A 129 19.91 7.38 14.79
C GLU A 129 20.28 6.22 13.84
N ASP A 130 19.45 5.19 13.76
CA ASP A 130 19.68 4.03 12.89
C ASP A 130 19.27 4.28 11.43
N GLY A 131 18.39 5.26 11.20
CA GLY A 131 17.80 5.55 9.91
C GLY A 131 16.90 4.42 9.39
N THR A 132 16.40 4.59 8.16
CA THR A 132 15.40 3.70 7.53
C THR A 132 15.98 2.81 6.44
N ASP A 133 17.29 2.90 6.19
CA ASP A 133 17.95 2.13 5.15
C ASP A 133 18.05 0.65 5.54
N PRO A 134 17.67 -0.26 4.63
CA PRO A 134 17.56 -1.65 4.97
C PRO A 134 18.93 -2.30 5.12
N LEU A 135 18.97 -3.26 6.03
CA LEU A 135 20.11 -4.12 6.32
C LEU A 135 19.59 -5.54 6.47
N LEU A 136 20.24 -6.50 5.82
CA LEU A 136 19.98 -7.93 5.97
C LEU A 136 21.31 -8.67 6.13
N VAL A 137 21.42 -9.49 7.15
CA VAL A 137 22.52 -10.45 7.33
C VAL A 137 21.90 -11.83 7.43
N LEU A 138 22.37 -12.78 6.62
CA LEU A 138 21.89 -14.16 6.61
C LEU A 138 23.10 -15.09 6.68
N ILE A 139 23.14 -15.92 7.71
CA ILE A 139 24.24 -16.86 7.96
C ILE A 139 23.66 -18.27 8.08
N THR A 140 23.93 -19.09 7.08
CA THR A 140 23.66 -20.53 7.06
C THR A 140 24.96 -21.29 6.79
N PRO A 141 25.01 -22.63 6.97
CA PRO A 141 26.22 -23.40 6.67
C PRO A 141 26.63 -23.38 5.20
N LYS A 142 25.69 -23.11 4.29
CA LYS A 142 25.89 -23.15 2.82
C LYS A 142 25.76 -21.78 2.14
N LEU A 143 25.28 -20.76 2.85
CA LEU A 143 25.07 -19.41 2.31
C LEU A 143 25.27 -18.40 3.43
N GLN A 144 26.26 -17.52 3.25
CA GLN A 144 26.61 -16.47 4.19
C GLN A 144 26.67 -15.16 3.43
N LEU A 145 25.79 -14.22 3.76
CA LEU A 145 25.73 -12.93 3.08
C LEU A 145 25.29 -11.79 4.00
N ALA A 146 25.71 -10.59 3.65
CA ALA A 146 25.15 -9.36 4.17
C ALA A 146 24.86 -8.40 3.02
N MET A 147 23.72 -7.73 3.09
CA MET A 147 23.36 -6.70 2.12
C MET A 147 22.79 -5.48 2.84
N ALA A 148 23.12 -4.29 2.31
CA ALA A 148 22.68 -3.01 2.85
C ALA A 148 22.54 -1.96 1.75
N LEU A 149 21.75 -0.92 2.01
CA LEU A 149 21.82 0.33 1.25
C LEU A 149 22.68 1.35 1.99
N GLU A 150 23.59 2.00 1.28
CA GLU A 150 24.50 3.00 1.86
C GLU A 150 24.75 4.14 0.87
N GLY A 151 25.14 5.31 1.38
CA GLY A 151 25.54 6.47 0.59
C GLY A 151 24.62 7.68 0.75
N SER A 152 25.13 8.84 0.34
CA SER A 152 24.39 10.11 0.34
C SER A 152 23.34 10.13 -0.78
N PRO A 153 22.36 11.06 -0.72
CA PRO A 153 21.49 11.33 -1.85
C PRO A 153 22.34 11.52 -3.12
N GLN A 154 21.93 10.90 -4.24
CA GLN A 154 22.65 10.86 -5.53
C GLN A 154 23.96 10.03 -5.62
N GLN A 155 24.44 9.43 -4.52
CA GLN A 155 25.57 8.47 -4.52
C GLN A 155 25.19 7.16 -3.83
N ARG A 156 23.94 6.76 -3.99
CA ARG A 156 23.38 5.58 -3.32
C ARG A 156 23.89 4.30 -3.96
N GLN A 157 24.09 3.27 -3.15
CA GLN A 157 24.55 1.96 -3.60
C GLN A 157 23.91 0.81 -2.82
N LEU A 158 23.63 -0.28 -3.55
CA LEU A 158 23.41 -1.59 -2.96
C LEU A 158 24.78 -2.20 -2.67
N VAL A 159 25.02 -2.47 -1.40
CA VAL A 159 26.20 -3.21 -0.93
C VAL A 159 25.79 -4.66 -0.69
N LEU A 160 26.56 -5.59 -1.23
CA LEU A 160 26.38 -7.03 -1.03
C LEU A 160 27.74 -7.67 -0.71
N ARG A 161 27.79 -8.48 0.34
CA ARG A 161 29.00 -9.08 0.88
C ARG A 161 28.82 -10.56 1.14
N PHE A 162 29.84 -11.32 0.75
CA PHE A 162 29.96 -12.77 0.98
C PHE A 162 31.29 -13.14 1.64
N ASP A 163 32.19 -12.18 1.87
CA ASP A 163 33.52 -12.44 2.42
C ASP A 163 33.47 -12.58 3.95
N PRO A 164 34.21 -13.54 4.52
CA PRO A 164 34.10 -13.87 5.93
C PRO A 164 34.66 -12.76 6.84
N THR A 165 35.64 -12.00 6.36
CA THR A 165 36.27 -10.91 7.13
C THR A 165 35.26 -9.80 7.42
N THR A 166 34.62 -9.26 6.37
CA THR A 166 33.61 -8.20 6.53
C THR A 166 32.41 -8.72 7.33
N LEU A 167 31.93 -9.93 7.05
CA LEU A 167 30.83 -10.54 7.79
C LEU A 167 31.15 -10.69 9.29
N SER A 168 32.37 -11.13 9.63
CA SER A 168 32.80 -11.27 11.03
C SER A 168 32.80 -9.95 11.77
N GLU A 169 33.27 -8.88 11.12
CA GLU A 169 33.33 -7.54 11.71
C GLU A 169 31.94 -6.93 11.87
N THR A 170 31.06 -7.10 10.89
CA THR A 170 29.65 -6.71 10.98
C THR A 170 28.95 -7.45 12.13
N LEU A 171 29.16 -8.77 12.26
CA LEU A 171 28.58 -9.55 13.36
C LEU A 171 29.15 -9.15 14.74
N ALA A 172 30.43 -8.76 14.82
CA ALA A 172 31.02 -8.25 16.05
C ALA A 172 30.38 -6.92 16.50
N LEU A 173 30.12 -6.02 15.55
CA LEU A 173 29.40 -4.76 15.80
C LEU A 173 27.94 -5.00 16.22
N VAL A 174 27.26 -5.98 15.60
CA VAL A 174 25.91 -6.41 16.03
C VAL A 174 25.95 -6.95 17.46
N ASP A 175 26.89 -7.83 17.80
CA ASP A 175 27.03 -8.37 19.15
C ASP A 175 27.34 -7.26 20.17
N GLN A 176 28.20 -6.30 19.84
CA GLN A 176 28.47 -5.12 20.67
C GLN A 176 27.19 -4.33 20.95
N ARG A 177 26.39 -4.06 19.91
CA ARG A 177 25.11 -3.36 20.03
C ARG A 177 24.14 -4.15 20.92
N LEU A 178 23.95 -5.43 20.65
CA LEU A 178 23.03 -6.28 21.42
C LEU A 178 23.45 -6.41 22.88
N ARG A 179 24.75 -6.45 23.20
CA ARG A 179 25.20 -6.44 24.61
C ARG A 179 24.74 -5.20 25.36
N ALA A 180 24.67 -4.06 24.68
CA ALA A 180 24.23 -2.79 25.27
C ALA A 180 22.70 -2.70 25.39
N THR A 181 21.95 -3.16 24.40
CA THR A 181 20.48 -2.96 24.33
C THR A 181 19.66 -4.19 24.75
N ALA A 182 20.13 -5.40 24.49
CA ALA A 182 19.43 -6.66 24.69
C ALA A 182 20.40 -7.82 25.00
N PRO A 183 20.96 -7.90 26.24
CA PRO A 183 22.05 -8.84 26.56
C PRO A 183 21.67 -10.32 26.40
N GLN A 184 20.39 -10.67 26.59
CA GLN A 184 19.88 -12.02 26.35
C GLN A 184 19.86 -12.37 24.84
N ALA A 185 19.45 -11.42 23.99
CA ALA A 185 19.51 -11.56 22.54
C ALA A 185 20.95 -11.76 22.06
N ALA A 186 21.89 -11.00 22.62
CA ALA A 186 23.33 -11.15 22.33
C ALA A 186 23.84 -12.56 22.66
N LEU A 187 23.45 -13.12 23.81
CA LEU A 187 23.85 -14.47 24.21
C LEU A 187 23.32 -15.52 23.23
N ARG A 188 22.04 -15.43 22.86
CA ARG A 188 21.39 -16.36 21.91
C ARG A 188 22.03 -16.28 20.53
N LEU A 189 22.30 -15.07 20.03
CA LEU A 189 22.98 -14.88 18.75
C LEU A 189 24.35 -15.56 18.74
N ARG A 190 25.16 -15.37 19.80
CA ARG A 190 26.47 -16.03 19.91
C ARG A 190 26.37 -17.55 19.92
N GLN A 191 25.42 -18.12 20.67
CA GLN A 191 25.20 -19.57 20.70
C GLN A 191 24.79 -20.10 19.33
N ALA A 192 23.89 -19.40 18.64
CA ALA A 192 23.45 -19.79 17.30
C ALA A 192 24.59 -19.72 16.28
N LEU A 193 25.40 -18.66 16.29
CA LEU A 193 26.58 -18.54 15.41
C LEU A 193 27.65 -19.61 15.73
N GLN A 194 27.90 -19.91 17.01
CA GLN A 194 28.82 -20.97 17.42
C GLN A 194 28.37 -22.35 16.91
N ALA A 195 27.07 -22.63 16.91
CA ALA A 195 26.50 -23.89 16.41
C ALA A 195 26.64 -24.04 14.88
N LEU A 196 26.71 -22.94 14.12
CA LEU A 196 26.86 -22.95 12.67
C LEU A 196 28.32 -23.18 12.22
N GLY A 197 29.29 -22.96 13.11
CA GLY A 197 30.71 -23.11 12.81
C GLY A 197 31.35 -21.84 12.22
N PRO A 198 32.59 -21.92 11.72
CA PRO A 198 33.32 -20.75 11.23
C PRO A 198 32.68 -20.19 9.95
N LEU A 199 32.82 -18.88 9.75
CA LEU A 199 32.47 -18.23 8.49
C LEU A 199 33.36 -18.77 7.37
N ARG A 200 32.77 -19.02 6.21
CA ARG A 200 33.43 -19.59 5.04
C ARG A 200 33.48 -18.56 3.93
N SER A 201 34.59 -18.49 3.21
CA SER A 201 34.69 -17.69 2.00
C SER A 201 34.19 -18.49 0.82
N GLU A 202 33.11 -18.03 0.18
CA GLU A 202 32.64 -18.55 -1.10
C GLU A 202 32.53 -17.41 -2.12
N GLU A 203 33.66 -17.02 -2.70
CA GLU A 203 33.73 -16.00 -3.77
C GLU A 203 32.87 -16.39 -4.98
N SER A 204 32.63 -17.69 -5.19
CA SER A 204 31.73 -18.21 -6.22
C SER A 204 30.29 -17.75 -6.07
N MET A 205 29.84 -17.43 -4.85
CA MET A 205 28.47 -16.99 -4.59
C MET A 205 28.19 -15.64 -5.23
N ALA A 206 29.13 -14.70 -5.11
CA ALA A 206 29.02 -13.38 -5.73
C ALA A 206 28.97 -13.48 -7.26
N LEU A 207 29.81 -14.35 -7.84
CA LEU A 207 29.86 -14.60 -9.29
C LEU A 207 28.55 -15.17 -9.83
N GLN A 208 27.78 -15.90 -9.02
CA GLN A 208 26.46 -16.44 -9.41
C GLN A 208 25.33 -15.44 -9.13
N PHE A 209 25.43 -14.66 -8.05
CA PHE A 209 24.38 -13.75 -7.62
C PHE A 209 24.20 -12.56 -8.55
N TRP A 210 25.30 -11.89 -8.92
CA TRP A 210 25.24 -10.67 -9.73
C TRP A 210 24.59 -10.88 -11.12
N PRO A 211 24.87 -11.97 -11.87
CA PRO A 211 24.16 -12.25 -13.12
C PRO A 211 22.66 -12.43 -12.94
N ARG A 212 22.21 -13.14 -11.90
CA ARG A 212 20.77 -13.35 -11.62
C ARG A 212 20.08 -12.05 -11.24
N LEU A 213 20.74 -11.23 -10.43
CA LEU A 213 20.25 -9.90 -10.12
C LEU A 213 20.13 -9.03 -11.39
N ALA A 214 21.11 -9.09 -12.29
CA ALA A 214 21.09 -8.34 -13.54
C ALA A 214 19.96 -8.80 -14.49
N GLU A 215 19.79 -10.12 -14.66
CA GLU A 215 18.67 -10.71 -15.41
C GLU A 215 17.33 -10.25 -14.86
N ARG A 216 17.18 -10.27 -13.53
CA ARG A 216 15.96 -9.85 -12.85
C ARG A 216 15.71 -8.35 -13.01
N LEU A 217 16.72 -7.51 -12.82
CA LEU A 217 16.61 -6.06 -13.03
C LEU A 217 16.28 -5.70 -14.48
N ALA A 218 16.77 -6.48 -15.46
CA ALA A 218 16.45 -6.29 -16.87
C ALA A 218 15.02 -6.75 -17.22
N ALA A 219 14.53 -7.81 -16.58
CA ALA A 219 13.16 -8.30 -16.72
C ALA A 219 12.13 -7.46 -15.95
N MET A 220 12.56 -6.77 -14.89
CA MET A 220 11.73 -5.86 -14.12
C MET A 220 11.44 -4.59 -14.94
N ALA A 221 10.16 -4.32 -15.19
CA ALA A 221 9.74 -3.00 -15.61
C ALA A 221 10.27 -1.93 -14.61
N PRO A 222 10.52 -0.68 -15.05
CA PRO A 222 10.84 0.40 -14.14
C PRO A 222 9.64 0.69 -13.22
N SER A 223 9.55 -0.07 -12.13
CA SER A 223 8.59 0.07 -11.06
C SER A 223 9.28 0.73 -9.86
N LEU A 224 8.65 1.76 -9.29
CA LEU A 224 9.11 2.50 -8.11
C LEU A 224 9.00 1.62 -6.87
N THR A 225 10.10 1.46 -6.15
CA THR A 225 10.18 0.62 -4.95
C THR A 225 9.85 1.39 -3.68
N LEU A 226 8.96 0.79 -2.88
CA LEU A 226 8.43 1.32 -1.62
C LEU A 226 9.54 1.79 -0.64
N GLN A 227 9.38 3.01 -0.12
CA GLN A 227 10.07 3.52 1.07
C GLN A 227 9.27 3.13 2.33
N PRO A 228 9.91 2.64 3.41
CA PRO A 228 9.29 2.66 4.73
C PRO A 228 9.33 4.10 5.26
N LEU A 229 8.16 4.76 5.36
CA LEU A 229 8.02 6.05 6.04
C LEU A 229 8.25 5.89 7.55
N VAL A 230 9.44 6.24 8.01
CA VAL A 230 9.63 6.76 9.37
C VAL A 230 10.61 7.91 9.29
N ASP A 231 10.12 9.12 9.06
CA ASP A 231 10.92 10.32 9.24
C ASP A 231 10.29 11.23 10.28
N GLY A 232 11.04 11.45 11.35
CA GLY A 232 10.80 12.50 12.30
C GLY A 232 11.31 13.84 11.77
N HIS A 233 10.43 14.84 11.82
CA HIS A 233 10.68 16.28 11.84
C HIS A 233 11.35 16.93 10.62
N ALA A 234 10.53 17.59 9.77
CA ALA A 234 10.42 19.05 9.73
C ALA A 234 9.59 19.56 8.53
N ASN A 235 8.67 20.48 8.83
CA ASN A 235 7.84 21.30 7.93
C ASN A 235 6.67 20.61 7.20
N GLY A 236 5.45 20.85 7.73
CA GLY A 236 4.14 20.35 7.29
C GLY A 236 3.64 20.74 5.88
N ARG A 237 4.54 20.91 4.92
CA ARG A 237 4.24 20.89 3.47
C ARG A 237 4.96 19.74 2.73
N ALA A 238 5.99 19.14 3.33
CA ALA A 238 6.72 18.01 2.74
C ALA A 238 6.06 16.65 3.05
N GLU A 239 5.45 16.50 4.23
CA GLU A 239 4.77 15.28 4.68
C GLU A 239 3.62 14.87 3.74
N SER A 240 2.80 15.84 3.28
CA SER A 240 1.70 15.53 2.35
C SER A 240 2.20 15.08 0.98
N SER A 241 3.35 15.58 0.50
CA SER A 241 3.89 15.17 -0.81
C SER A 241 4.40 13.73 -0.79
N GLY A 242 4.99 13.27 0.32
CA GLY A 242 5.47 11.90 0.49
C GLY A 242 4.31 10.88 0.60
N GLU A 243 3.30 11.18 1.41
CA GLU A 243 2.09 10.36 1.52
C GLU A 243 1.34 10.25 0.18
N LEU A 244 1.25 11.35 -0.56
CA LEU A 244 0.63 11.38 -1.89
C LEU A 244 1.44 10.55 -2.91
N ALA A 245 2.77 10.64 -2.88
CA ALA A 245 3.63 9.80 -3.74
C ALA A 245 3.48 8.32 -3.42
N LEU A 246 3.42 7.97 -2.13
CA LEU A 246 3.20 6.60 -1.69
C LEU A 246 1.84 6.09 -2.15
N LEU A 247 0.80 6.92 -2.01
CA LEU A 247 -0.54 6.57 -2.47
C LEU A 247 -0.59 6.34 -3.99
N GLU A 248 0.07 7.22 -4.76
CA GLU A 248 0.22 7.08 -6.20
C GLU A 248 0.93 5.75 -6.55
N ALA A 249 2.05 5.45 -5.90
CA ALA A 249 2.81 4.22 -6.11
C ALA A 249 1.97 2.97 -5.77
N LEU A 250 1.32 2.94 -4.59
CA LEU A 250 0.45 1.83 -4.17
C LEU A 250 -0.70 1.61 -5.15
N THR A 251 -1.32 2.68 -5.63
CA THR A 251 -2.41 2.55 -6.62
C THR A 251 -1.90 1.95 -7.93
N HIS A 252 -0.67 2.28 -8.36
CA HIS A 252 -0.05 1.69 -9.55
C HIS A 252 0.34 0.23 -9.35
N GLU A 253 0.91 -0.12 -8.19
CA GLU A 253 1.29 -1.49 -7.83
C GLU A 253 0.09 -2.42 -7.69
N VAL A 254 -1.09 -1.91 -7.32
CA VAL A 254 -2.33 -2.70 -7.26
C VAL A 254 -3.01 -2.81 -8.64
N ARG A 255 -3.03 -1.73 -9.44
CA ARG A 255 -3.69 -1.74 -10.76
C ARG A 255 -3.01 -2.68 -11.74
N THR A 256 -1.68 -2.78 -11.71
CA THR A 256 -0.89 -3.58 -12.65
C THR A 256 -1.20 -5.09 -12.57
N PRO A 257 -1.09 -5.77 -11.40
CA PRO A 257 -1.43 -7.18 -11.29
C PRO A 257 -2.92 -7.44 -11.55
N LEU A 258 -3.82 -6.54 -11.14
CA LEU A 258 -5.24 -6.66 -11.46
C LEU A 258 -5.51 -6.57 -12.97
N ALA A 259 -4.80 -5.70 -13.70
CA ALA A 259 -4.90 -5.62 -15.15
C ALA A 259 -4.40 -6.89 -15.84
N THR A 260 -3.32 -7.50 -15.32
CA THR A 260 -2.81 -8.79 -15.79
C THR A 260 -3.81 -9.91 -15.54
N ILE A 261 -4.33 -10.04 -14.31
CA ILE A 261 -5.36 -11.02 -13.95
C ILE A 261 -6.58 -10.87 -14.87
N ARG A 262 -7.05 -9.64 -15.07
CA ARG A 262 -8.16 -9.32 -15.97
C ARG A 262 -7.89 -9.77 -17.41
N THR A 263 -6.68 -9.55 -17.90
CA THR A 263 -6.27 -9.99 -19.25
C THR A 263 -6.31 -11.51 -19.38
N LEU A 264 -5.81 -12.24 -18.39
CA LEU A 264 -5.85 -13.70 -18.34
C LEU A 264 -7.29 -14.23 -18.28
N ILE A 265 -8.16 -13.61 -17.46
CA ILE A 265 -9.58 -13.96 -17.37
C ILE A 265 -10.29 -13.75 -18.71
N ARG A 266 -10.09 -12.60 -19.35
CA ARG A 266 -10.67 -12.32 -20.67
C ARG A 266 -10.18 -13.27 -21.74
N SER A 267 -8.92 -13.71 -21.66
CA SER A 267 -8.37 -14.76 -22.53
C SER A 267 -9.13 -16.09 -22.32
N LEU A 268 -9.35 -16.49 -21.06
CA LEU A 268 -10.13 -17.69 -20.74
C LEU A 268 -11.59 -17.57 -21.22
N LEU A 269 -12.24 -16.43 -21.05
CA LEU A 269 -13.64 -16.22 -21.45
C LEU A 269 -13.89 -16.35 -22.97
N ARG A 270 -12.84 -16.20 -23.81
CA ARG A 270 -12.90 -16.44 -25.25
C ARG A 270 -13.01 -17.92 -25.62
N ARG A 271 -12.70 -18.82 -24.70
CA ARG A 271 -12.86 -20.26 -24.90
C ARG A 271 -14.35 -20.64 -24.92
N THR A 272 -14.71 -21.54 -25.82
CA THR A 272 -16.09 -22.06 -25.96
C THR A 272 -16.34 -23.32 -25.13
N ASP A 273 -15.28 -23.99 -24.66
CA ASP A 273 -15.32 -25.27 -23.94
C ASP A 273 -15.44 -25.13 -22.41
N LEU A 274 -15.78 -23.93 -21.90
CA LEU A 274 -15.93 -23.68 -20.47
C LEU A 274 -17.32 -24.06 -19.94
N PRO A 275 -17.41 -24.81 -18.81
CA PRO A 275 -18.68 -25.00 -18.10
C PRO A 275 -19.32 -23.67 -17.70
N ALA A 276 -20.65 -23.58 -17.75
CA ALA A 276 -21.41 -22.35 -17.48
C ALA A 276 -21.08 -21.73 -16.11
N VAL A 277 -20.93 -22.55 -15.07
CA VAL A 277 -20.56 -22.10 -13.72
C VAL A 277 -19.16 -21.46 -13.69
N VAL A 278 -18.20 -21.99 -14.45
CA VAL A 278 -16.84 -21.43 -14.53
C VAL A 278 -16.87 -20.10 -15.28
N ARG A 279 -17.62 -20.02 -16.40
CA ARG A 279 -17.83 -18.76 -17.14
C ARG A 279 -18.42 -17.67 -16.24
N GLN A 280 -19.48 -17.99 -15.50
CA GLN A 280 -20.12 -17.05 -14.58
C GLN A 280 -19.15 -16.54 -13.50
N ARG A 281 -18.32 -17.43 -12.92
CA ARG A 281 -17.30 -17.04 -11.93
C ARG A 281 -16.23 -16.15 -12.55
N LEU A 282 -15.76 -16.47 -13.75
CA LEU A 282 -14.77 -15.64 -14.47
C LEU A 282 -15.32 -14.25 -14.78
N GLU A 283 -16.57 -14.14 -15.23
CA GLU A 283 -17.25 -12.85 -15.45
C GLU A 283 -17.40 -12.05 -14.15
N GLN A 284 -17.65 -12.73 -13.02
CA GLN A 284 -17.68 -12.08 -11.71
C GLN A 284 -16.29 -11.53 -11.34
N ILE A 285 -15.23 -12.32 -11.50
CA ILE A 285 -13.86 -11.89 -11.18
C ILE A 285 -13.40 -10.74 -12.12
N ASP A 286 -13.73 -10.77 -13.42
CA ASP A 286 -13.44 -9.67 -14.36
C ASP A 286 -14.13 -8.36 -13.93
N GLY A 287 -15.37 -8.46 -13.44
CA GLY A 287 -16.11 -7.35 -12.87
C GLY A 287 -15.44 -6.75 -11.64
N GLU A 288 -15.08 -7.60 -10.66
CA GLU A 288 -14.36 -7.17 -9.45
C GLU A 288 -13.00 -6.54 -9.78
N CYS A 289 -12.23 -7.14 -10.69
CA CYS A 289 -10.95 -6.58 -11.13
C CYS A 289 -11.14 -5.21 -11.79
N SER A 290 -12.18 -5.04 -12.60
CA SER A 290 -12.47 -3.75 -13.25
C SER A 290 -12.86 -2.69 -12.22
N GLU A 291 -13.74 -3.03 -11.27
CA GLU A 291 -14.13 -2.13 -10.17
C GLU A 291 -12.91 -1.68 -9.36
N GLN A 292 -12.02 -2.61 -8.98
CA GLN A 292 -10.82 -2.25 -8.22
C GLN A 292 -9.85 -1.40 -9.07
N ILE A 293 -9.63 -1.72 -10.34
CA ILE A 293 -8.77 -0.92 -11.24
C ILE A 293 -9.28 0.53 -11.33
N ASP A 294 -10.59 0.69 -11.48
CA ASP A 294 -11.23 2.01 -11.61
C ASP A 294 -11.16 2.78 -10.29
N ARG A 295 -11.42 2.11 -9.15
CA ARG A 295 -11.29 2.70 -7.81
C ARG A 295 -9.88 3.20 -7.53
N PHE A 296 -8.86 2.38 -7.76
CA PHE A 296 -7.47 2.79 -7.58
C PHE A 296 -7.07 3.86 -8.61
N GLY A 297 -7.66 3.86 -9.81
CA GLY A 297 -7.50 4.94 -10.78
C GLY A 297 -8.03 6.29 -10.28
N LEU A 298 -9.18 6.30 -9.62
CA LEU A 298 -9.74 7.50 -9.00
C LEU A 298 -8.90 8.00 -7.82
N ILE A 299 -8.36 7.09 -7.01
CA ILE A 299 -7.45 7.42 -5.90
C ILE A 299 -6.15 8.04 -6.42
N PHE A 300 -5.56 7.44 -7.45
CA PHE A 300 -4.38 7.99 -8.14
C PHE A 300 -4.65 9.43 -8.61
N HIS A 301 -5.75 9.64 -9.33
CA HIS A 301 -6.07 10.96 -9.87
C HIS A 301 -6.37 11.99 -8.77
N ALA A 302 -6.98 11.57 -7.66
CA ALA A 302 -7.17 12.44 -6.51
C ALA A 302 -5.83 12.85 -5.87
N ALA A 303 -4.85 11.95 -5.83
CA ALA A 303 -3.52 12.26 -5.33
C ALA A 303 -2.77 13.23 -6.25
N GLU A 304 -2.85 13.00 -7.56
CA GLU A 304 -2.28 13.87 -8.58
C GLU A 304 -2.84 15.30 -8.49
N LEU A 305 -4.17 15.43 -8.33
CA LEU A 305 -4.86 16.72 -8.13
C LEU A 305 -4.47 17.42 -6.82
N GLN A 306 -4.07 16.68 -5.79
CA GLN A 306 -3.58 17.26 -4.54
C GLN A 306 -2.18 17.85 -4.71
N ARG A 307 -1.32 17.20 -5.52
CA ARG A 307 0.02 17.70 -5.86
C ARG A 307 -0.01 18.86 -6.84
N GLN A 308 -0.87 18.78 -7.86
CA GLN A 308 -0.99 19.77 -8.92
C GLN A 308 -2.43 20.30 -8.96
N PRO A 309 -2.76 21.35 -8.19
CA PRO A 309 -4.13 21.85 -8.07
C PRO A 309 -4.70 22.52 -9.33
N ARG A 310 -3.88 22.78 -10.37
CA ARG A 310 -4.31 23.37 -11.65
C ARG A 310 -3.80 22.57 -12.85
N PRO A 311 -4.29 21.34 -13.07
CA PRO A 311 -4.00 20.64 -14.32
C PRO A 311 -4.67 21.38 -15.50
N ARG A 312 -4.01 21.44 -16.65
CA ARG A 312 -4.64 21.90 -17.90
C ARG A 312 -5.64 20.84 -18.38
N GLN A 313 -6.87 20.88 -17.89
CA GLN A 313 -7.92 19.97 -18.32
C GLN A 313 -8.70 20.57 -19.49
N THR A 314 -8.88 19.77 -20.54
CA THR A 314 -9.65 20.15 -21.72
C THR A 314 -11.05 19.57 -21.57
N LEU A 315 -12.01 20.40 -21.14
CA LEU A 315 -13.40 19.98 -21.00
C LEU A 315 -14.10 19.99 -22.36
N ALA A 316 -14.92 18.98 -22.63
CA ALA A 316 -15.72 18.85 -23.84
C ALA A 316 -17.21 18.99 -23.53
N ARG A 317 -18.02 19.19 -24.58
CA ARG A 317 -19.48 19.09 -24.47
C ARG A 317 -19.84 17.62 -24.27
N THR A 318 -20.44 17.31 -23.14
CA THR A 318 -20.80 15.95 -22.73
C THR A 318 -22.30 15.85 -22.48
N ASP A 319 -22.96 14.88 -23.12
CA ASP A 319 -24.36 14.57 -22.86
C ASP A 319 -24.47 13.65 -21.64
N LEU A 320 -24.82 14.26 -20.50
CA LEU A 320 -24.94 13.53 -19.24
C LEU A 320 -26.16 12.58 -19.22
N ALA A 321 -27.21 12.86 -20.00
CA ALA A 321 -28.36 11.97 -20.11
C ALA A 321 -27.97 10.68 -20.83
N GLN A 322 -27.30 10.81 -21.98
CA GLN A 322 -26.81 9.66 -22.74
C GLN A 322 -25.83 8.81 -21.93
N LEU A 323 -24.92 9.46 -21.17
CA LEU A 323 -23.96 8.77 -20.32
C LEU A 323 -24.65 7.96 -19.20
N LEU A 324 -25.65 8.54 -18.51
CA LEU A 324 -26.40 7.82 -17.47
C LEU A 324 -27.23 6.66 -18.03
N GLN A 325 -27.82 6.83 -19.21
CA GLN A 325 -28.55 5.75 -19.90
C GLN A 325 -27.62 4.59 -20.26
N GLY A 326 -26.38 4.88 -20.69
CA GLY A 326 -25.37 3.85 -20.97
C GLY A 326 -25.02 2.98 -19.75
N PHE A 327 -25.21 3.49 -18.54
CA PHE A 327 -24.95 2.75 -17.31
C PHE A 327 -26.15 1.98 -16.76
N GLU A 328 -27.36 2.21 -17.27
CA GLU A 328 -28.58 1.70 -16.66
C GLU A 328 -28.56 0.17 -16.51
N GLU A 329 -28.23 -0.57 -17.59
CA GLU A 329 -28.17 -2.03 -17.56
C GLU A 329 -27.06 -2.57 -16.63
N LEU A 330 -25.93 -1.88 -16.55
CA LEU A 330 -24.83 -2.25 -15.67
C LEU A 330 -25.24 -2.11 -14.21
N TRP A 331 -25.79 -0.94 -13.85
CA TRP A 331 -26.25 -0.67 -12.50
C TRP A 331 -27.42 -1.57 -12.11
N GLN A 332 -28.41 -1.78 -12.97
CA GLN A 332 -29.51 -2.72 -12.69
C GLN A 332 -28.99 -4.11 -12.32
N ARG A 333 -28.00 -4.64 -13.05
CA ARG A 333 -27.36 -5.92 -12.72
C ARG A 333 -26.59 -5.88 -11.40
N GLN A 334 -25.80 -4.83 -11.15
CA GLN A 334 -25.03 -4.68 -9.92
C GLN A 334 -25.93 -4.57 -8.67
N LEU A 335 -26.96 -3.73 -8.73
CA LEU A 335 -27.93 -3.57 -7.65
C LEU A 335 -28.74 -4.86 -7.42
N GLY A 336 -29.18 -5.52 -8.50
CA GLY A 336 -29.95 -6.77 -8.43
C GLY A 336 -29.21 -7.88 -7.68
N ARG A 337 -27.89 -8.01 -7.87
CA ARG A 337 -27.04 -8.97 -7.14
C ARG A 337 -27.03 -8.74 -5.62
N ARG A 338 -27.29 -7.52 -5.15
CA ARG A 338 -27.38 -7.14 -3.73
C ARG A 338 -28.82 -7.06 -3.21
N GLY A 339 -29.81 -7.44 -4.02
CA GLY A 339 -31.23 -7.33 -3.67
C GLY A 339 -31.74 -5.89 -3.62
N LEU A 340 -31.15 -5.00 -4.43
CA LEU A 340 -31.51 -3.59 -4.52
C LEU A 340 -32.20 -3.31 -5.86
N LYS A 341 -32.99 -2.22 -5.92
CA LYS A 341 -33.68 -1.77 -7.14
C LYS A 341 -33.11 -0.45 -7.62
N LEU A 342 -32.99 -0.27 -8.94
CA LEU A 342 -32.62 1.00 -9.56
C LEU A 342 -33.88 1.70 -10.10
N GLN A 343 -33.98 3.00 -9.86
CA GLN A 343 -34.93 3.90 -10.51
C GLN A 343 -34.14 5.07 -11.11
N LEU A 344 -34.10 5.14 -12.44
CA LEU A 344 -33.42 6.21 -13.18
C LEU A 344 -34.47 7.19 -13.72
N GLU A 345 -34.37 8.47 -13.34
CA GLU A 345 -35.28 9.52 -13.75
C GLU A 345 -34.50 10.65 -14.43
N ILE A 346 -34.64 10.77 -15.75
CA ILE A 346 -33.96 11.79 -16.54
C ILE A 346 -35.01 12.71 -17.15
N SER A 347 -34.87 14.02 -16.90
CA SER A 347 -35.75 15.01 -17.51
C SER A 347 -35.53 15.05 -19.03
N ALA A 348 -36.59 15.30 -19.81
CA ALA A 348 -36.47 15.38 -21.27
C ALA A 348 -35.65 16.61 -21.71
N GLN A 349 -34.96 16.49 -22.85
CA GLN A 349 -34.30 17.61 -23.56
C GLN A 349 -33.29 18.39 -22.71
N LEU A 350 -32.37 17.69 -22.05
CA LEU A 350 -31.32 18.32 -21.25
C LEU A 350 -30.19 18.85 -22.14
N PRO A 351 -29.69 20.08 -21.89
CA PRO A 351 -28.54 20.60 -22.62
C PRO A 351 -27.24 19.90 -22.19
N PRO A 352 -26.20 19.86 -23.05
CA PRO A 352 -24.91 19.27 -22.71
C PRO A 352 -24.21 20.05 -21.60
N VAL A 353 -23.31 19.38 -20.87
CA VAL A 353 -22.46 19.98 -19.83
C VAL A 353 -21.02 20.09 -20.31
N LEU A 354 -20.20 20.93 -19.66
CA LEU A 354 -18.75 20.93 -19.88
C LEU A 354 -18.06 19.95 -18.94
N SER A 355 -17.54 18.84 -19.46
CA SER A 355 -16.83 17.82 -18.68
C SER A 355 -15.89 16.95 -19.52
N ASP A 356 -15.09 16.09 -18.90
CA ASP A 356 -14.35 15.01 -19.57
C ASP A 356 -15.22 13.74 -19.53
N PRO A 357 -15.74 13.24 -20.67
CA PRO A 357 -16.70 12.14 -20.68
C PRO A 357 -16.11 10.83 -20.12
N ASN A 358 -14.86 10.51 -20.44
CA ASN A 358 -14.23 9.26 -20.00
C ASN A 358 -13.99 9.27 -18.49
N ARG A 359 -13.49 10.40 -17.96
CA ARG A 359 -13.26 10.52 -16.51
C ARG A 359 -14.56 10.65 -15.73
N LEU A 360 -15.56 11.30 -16.32
CA LEU A 360 -16.88 11.43 -15.72
C LEU A 360 -17.57 10.06 -15.61
N GLU A 361 -17.42 9.20 -16.62
CA GLU A 361 -17.87 7.81 -16.59
C GLU A 361 -17.31 7.08 -15.36
N THR A 362 -15.98 7.04 -15.20
CA THR A 362 -15.33 6.40 -14.05
C THR A 362 -15.77 7.01 -12.71
N MET A 363 -15.87 8.34 -12.64
CA MET A 363 -16.26 9.05 -11.42
C MET A 363 -17.70 8.74 -11.00
N LEU A 364 -18.64 8.68 -11.95
CA LEU A 364 -20.03 8.34 -11.68
C LEU A 364 -20.19 6.87 -11.30
N GLY A 365 -19.45 5.96 -11.95
CA GLY A 365 -19.39 4.56 -11.55
C GLY A 365 -18.93 4.39 -10.09
N GLY A 366 -17.81 5.01 -9.72
CA GLY A 366 -17.30 4.98 -8.36
C GLY A 366 -18.23 5.64 -7.32
N LEU A 367 -18.93 6.71 -7.71
CA LEU A 367 -19.90 7.38 -6.86
C LEU A 367 -21.11 6.48 -6.55
N VAL A 368 -21.67 5.84 -7.59
CA VAL A 368 -22.81 4.93 -7.46
C VAL A 368 -22.42 3.70 -6.65
N ASP A 369 -21.27 3.10 -6.92
CA ASP A 369 -20.78 1.93 -6.21
C ASP A 369 -20.50 2.23 -4.71
N ARG A 370 -19.90 3.39 -4.40
CA ARG A 370 -19.80 3.90 -3.02
C ARG A 370 -21.18 4.03 -2.38
N PHE A 371 -22.14 4.62 -3.10
CA PHE A 371 -23.49 4.83 -2.58
C PHE A 371 -24.22 3.51 -2.30
N ILE A 372 -24.03 2.49 -3.13
CA ILE A 372 -24.71 1.18 -3.01
C ILE A 372 -24.14 0.36 -1.85
N ARG A 373 -22.83 0.42 -1.59
CA ARG A 373 -22.17 -0.37 -0.53
C ARG A 373 -22.71 -0.13 0.88
N SER A 374 -23.20 1.07 1.14
CA SER A 374 -23.74 1.44 2.47
C SER A 374 -25.25 1.21 2.61
N LEU A 375 -25.92 0.63 1.61
CA LEU A 375 -27.38 0.46 1.62
C LEU A 375 -27.81 -0.90 2.15
N PRO A 376 -28.87 -0.96 2.97
CA PRO A 376 -29.46 -2.22 3.38
C PRO A 376 -30.16 -2.89 2.20
N SER A 377 -30.20 -4.23 2.20
CA SER A 377 -30.92 -5.01 1.19
C SER A 377 -32.41 -4.62 1.13
N GLY A 378 -33.00 -4.66 -0.07
CA GLY A 378 -34.39 -4.28 -0.32
C GLY A 378 -34.62 -2.78 -0.54
N SER A 379 -33.58 -1.95 -0.46
CA SER A 379 -33.66 -0.52 -0.79
C SER A 379 -33.79 -0.25 -2.30
N THR A 380 -34.44 0.88 -2.63
CA THR A 380 -34.51 1.41 -4.00
C THR A 380 -33.58 2.62 -4.11
N VAL A 381 -32.64 2.56 -5.05
CA VAL A 381 -31.74 3.67 -5.41
C VAL A 381 -32.40 4.50 -6.51
N LEU A 382 -32.68 5.76 -6.21
CA LEU A 382 -33.17 6.75 -7.15
C LEU A 382 -32.01 7.61 -7.66
N ILE A 383 -31.77 7.57 -8.97
CA ILE A 383 -30.84 8.48 -9.66
C ILE A 383 -31.68 9.44 -10.49
N ARG A 384 -31.66 10.73 -10.15
CA ARG A 384 -32.45 11.77 -10.83
C ARG A 384 -31.56 12.82 -11.48
N LEU A 385 -31.76 13.08 -12.76
CA LEU A 385 -31.11 14.17 -13.51
C LEU A 385 -32.16 15.20 -13.98
N GLN A 386 -31.98 16.46 -13.56
CA GLN A 386 -32.93 17.54 -13.83
C GLN A 386 -32.22 18.90 -14.03
N PRO A 387 -32.83 19.85 -14.74
CA PRO A 387 -32.29 21.20 -14.84
C PRO A 387 -32.39 21.94 -13.49
N ALA A 388 -31.44 22.83 -13.22
CA ALA A 388 -31.36 23.66 -12.03
C ALA A 388 -30.71 25.02 -12.38
N GLY A 389 -31.49 25.91 -13.00
CA GLY A 389 -30.98 27.19 -13.51
C GLY A 389 -29.95 26.98 -14.62
N SER A 390 -28.76 27.57 -14.48
CA SER A 390 -27.63 27.42 -15.43
C SER A 390 -26.83 26.11 -15.26
N ARG A 391 -27.36 25.15 -14.49
CA ARG A 391 -26.70 23.88 -14.17
C ARG A 391 -27.65 22.71 -14.35
N LEU A 392 -27.10 21.51 -14.56
CA LEU A 392 -27.80 20.25 -14.35
C LEU A 392 -27.54 19.74 -12.94
N LYS A 393 -28.58 19.18 -12.31
CA LYS A 393 -28.53 18.60 -10.97
C LYS A 393 -28.73 17.10 -11.07
N LEU A 394 -27.68 16.35 -10.77
CA LEU A 394 -27.71 14.91 -10.58
C LEU A 394 -27.87 14.60 -9.09
N GLN A 395 -28.87 13.79 -8.73
CA GLN A 395 -29.15 13.40 -7.35
C GLN A 395 -29.19 11.88 -7.22
N LEU A 396 -28.50 11.36 -6.21
CA LEU A 396 -28.59 9.95 -5.81
C LEU A 396 -29.26 9.89 -4.45
N ARG A 397 -30.37 9.18 -4.36
CA ARG A 397 -31.16 9.00 -3.13
C ARG A 397 -31.51 7.54 -2.92
N CYS A 398 -31.75 7.18 -1.67
CA CYS A 398 -32.27 5.88 -1.30
C CYS A 398 -33.69 6.04 -0.75
N ALA A 399 -34.63 5.26 -1.26
CA ALA A 399 -35.92 5.04 -0.63
C ALA A 399 -35.88 3.71 0.11
N LYS A 400 -36.20 3.72 1.42
CA LYS A 400 -36.37 2.49 2.21
C LYS A 400 -37.65 1.77 1.79
N PRO A 401 -37.71 0.43 1.94
CA PRO A 401 -38.96 -0.30 1.76
C PRO A 401 -40.04 0.17 2.77
N PRO A 402 -41.32 0.20 2.37
CA PRO A 402 -42.41 0.56 3.27
C PRO A 402 -42.50 -0.44 4.45
N GLY A 403 -42.64 0.06 5.68
CA GLY A 403 -42.81 -0.77 6.89
C GLY A 403 -41.65 -0.76 7.89
N ARG A 404 -40.56 -0.02 7.65
CA ARG A 404 -39.43 0.15 8.58
C ARG A 404 -39.25 1.62 8.96
N GLU A 405 -40.24 2.17 9.68
CA GLU A 405 -40.13 3.45 10.41
C GLU A 405 -39.29 3.27 11.68
N ALA A 406 -38.04 2.86 11.50
CA ALA A 406 -37.01 3.25 12.44
C ALA A 406 -36.20 4.32 11.72
N ALA A 407 -35.80 5.36 12.45
CA ALA A 407 -34.78 6.30 12.02
C ALA A 407 -33.66 5.53 11.28
N LEU A 408 -32.95 6.18 10.36
CA LEU A 408 -31.58 5.72 10.08
C LEU A 408 -31.02 5.32 11.45
N PRO A 409 -30.53 4.07 11.68
CA PRO A 409 -29.55 3.99 12.73
C PRO A 409 -28.58 5.10 12.33
N ASN A 410 -28.32 6.05 13.22
CA ASN A 410 -27.00 6.66 13.19
C ASN A 410 -26.10 5.44 13.34
N THR A 411 -25.79 4.77 12.23
CA THR A 411 -24.96 3.60 12.24
C THR A 411 -23.65 4.18 12.72
N PRO A 412 -23.11 3.73 13.87
CA PRO A 412 -21.80 4.16 14.32
C PRO A 412 -20.70 3.94 13.24
N GLU A 413 -21.02 3.24 12.14
CA GLU A 413 -20.24 3.05 10.93
C GLU A 413 -19.91 4.31 10.11
N GLU A 414 -20.76 5.34 10.07
CA GLU A 414 -20.42 6.63 9.40
C GLU A 414 -19.55 7.51 10.31
N ASP A 415 -19.75 7.45 11.62
CA ASP A 415 -18.97 8.20 12.63
C ASP A 415 -17.61 7.55 12.95
N ALA A 416 -17.43 6.25 12.67
CA ALA A 416 -16.17 5.54 12.86
C ALA A 416 -15.18 5.71 11.68
N ALA A 417 -15.61 6.28 10.55
CA ALA A 417 -14.76 6.46 9.39
C ALA A 417 -13.79 7.63 9.60
N ALA A 418 -12.49 7.33 9.67
CA ALA A 418 -11.44 8.33 9.85
C ALA A 418 -10.85 8.72 8.49
N ASP A 419 -10.61 10.02 8.29
CA ASP A 419 -9.85 10.49 7.14
C ASP A 419 -8.37 10.11 7.33
N VAL A 420 -7.78 9.48 6.31
CA VAL A 420 -6.38 9.06 6.28
C VAL A 420 -5.67 9.93 5.24
N GLY A 421 -4.99 10.96 5.72
CA GLY A 421 -4.40 11.98 4.85
C GLY A 421 -5.44 12.75 4.02
N PRO A 422 -5.01 13.45 2.96
CA PRO A 422 -5.89 14.35 2.20
C PRO A 422 -6.81 13.64 1.18
N VAL A 423 -6.49 12.38 0.82
CA VAL A 423 -7.16 11.67 -0.28
C VAL A 423 -8.08 10.56 0.19
N LEU A 424 -7.81 9.92 1.33
CA LEU A 424 -8.47 8.68 1.71
C LEU A 424 -9.33 8.84 2.95
N ARG A 425 -10.30 7.93 3.06
CA ARG A 425 -11.12 7.69 4.24
C ARG A 425 -11.15 6.19 4.50
N TRP A 426 -10.86 5.80 5.73
CA TRP A 426 -10.81 4.42 6.17
C TRP A 426 -11.95 4.14 7.14
N ASN A 427 -12.67 3.03 6.91
CA ASN A 427 -13.65 2.53 7.86
C ASN A 427 -13.06 1.33 8.62
N PRO A 428 -12.77 1.45 9.94
CA PRO A 428 -12.12 0.41 10.73
C PRO A 428 -12.96 -0.85 10.91
N LEU A 429 -14.29 -0.73 10.85
CA LEU A 429 -15.21 -1.86 11.04
C LEU A 429 -15.26 -2.78 9.82
N THR A 430 -15.10 -2.19 8.62
CA THR A 430 -15.17 -2.93 7.35
C THR A 430 -13.81 -3.10 6.68
N GLY A 431 -12.77 -2.43 7.17
CA GLY A 431 -11.48 -2.33 6.50
C GLY A 431 -11.53 -1.59 5.16
N SER A 432 -12.65 -0.93 4.82
CA SER A 432 -12.83 -0.34 3.49
C SER A 432 -12.12 1.01 3.36
N LEU A 433 -11.44 1.19 2.21
CA LEU A 433 -10.66 2.38 1.88
C LEU A 433 -11.31 3.20 0.76
N GLN A 434 -11.89 4.35 1.07
CA GLN A 434 -12.62 5.16 0.09
C GLN A 434 -11.92 6.50 -0.14
N LEU A 435 -12.34 7.21 -1.18
CA LEU A 435 -11.95 8.61 -1.34
C LEU A 435 -12.55 9.46 -0.23
N SER A 436 -11.75 10.39 0.30
CA SER A 436 -12.20 11.41 1.22
C SER A 436 -13.26 12.29 0.54
N ARG A 437 -14.11 12.93 1.35
CA ARG A 437 -15.09 13.89 0.84
C ARG A 437 -14.40 15.03 0.09
N GLN A 438 -13.28 15.52 0.60
CA GLN A 438 -12.53 16.61 -0.02
C GLN A 438 -11.94 16.19 -1.37
N ALA A 439 -11.38 14.99 -1.48
CA ALA A 439 -10.87 14.44 -2.74
C ALA A 439 -12.00 14.27 -3.77
N THR A 440 -13.14 13.72 -3.35
CA THR A 440 -14.34 13.57 -4.20
C THR A 440 -14.83 14.92 -4.73
N GLN A 441 -14.85 15.96 -3.87
CA GLN A 441 -15.22 17.32 -4.29
C GLN A 441 -14.25 17.89 -5.32
N ARG A 442 -12.94 17.71 -5.14
CA ARG A 442 -11.93 18.20 -6.08
C ARG A 442 -11.95 17.48 -7.42
N LEU A 443 -12.13 16.16 -7.41
CA LEU A 443 -12.32 15.38 -8.64
C LEU A 443 -13.54 15.86 -9.43
N PHE A 444 -14.70 16.03 -8.78
CA PHE A 444 -15.86 16.59 -9.48
C PHE A 444 -15.60 18.02 -9.94
N HIS A 445 -14.91 18.84 -9.13
CA HIS A 445 -14.55 20.21 -9.51
C HIS A 445 -13.69 20.28 -10.76
N SER A 446 -12.69 19.40 -10.87
CA SER A 446 -11.85 19.32 -12.06
C SER A 446 -12.69 18.92 -13.29
N LEU A 447 -13.67 18.04 -13.11
CA LEU A 447 -14.64 17.64 -14.15
C LEU A 447 -15.76 18.68 -14.42
N GLY A 448 -15.62 19.91 -13.92
CA GLY A 448 -16.61 20.98 -14.06
C GLY A 448 -17.80 20.88 -13.09
N GLY A 449 -17.92 19.79 -12.34
CA GLY A 449 -18.99 19.54 -11.38
C GLY A 449 -18.79 20.20 -10.01
N ARG A 450 -19.87 20.31 -9.23
CA ARG A 450 -19.81 20.65 -7.79
C ARG A 450 -20.54 19.59 -6.99
N PHE A 451 -19.81 18.87 -6.15
CA PHE A 451 -20.35 17.77 -5.34
C PHE A 451 -20.72 18.23 -3.92
N THR A 452 -21.91 17.84 -3.48
CA THR A 452 -22.40 18.03 -2.12
C THR A 452 -22.99 16.74 -1.56
N GLU A 453 -22.68 16.48 -0.30
CA GLU A 453 -23.10 15.30 0.45
C GLU A 453 -23.71 15.78 1.77
N ARG A 454 -24.91 15.27 2.09
CA ARG A 454 -25.60 15.52 3.36
C ARG A 454 -25.92 14.16 3.99
N ALA A 455 -25.49 13.98 5.24
CA ALA A 455 -25.78 12.78 6.03
C ALA A 455 -27.28 12.47 5.98
N GLY A 456 -27.62 11.23 5.62
CA GLY A 456 -29.00 10.73 5.55
C GLY A 456 -29.90 11.27 4.43
N GLN A 457 -29.47 12.22 3.58
CA GLN A 457 -30.31 12.84 2.54
C GLN A 457 -29.91 12.51 1.09
N GLY A 458 -28.79 11.82 0.90
CA GLY A 458 -28.26 11.41 -0.40
C GLY A 458 -27.16 12.34 -0.94
N LEU A 459 -26.70 12.03 -2.15
CA LEU A 459 -25.60 12.71 -2.83
C LEU A 459 -26.14 13.62 -3.93
N THR A 460 -25.51 14.78 -4.16
CA THR A 460 -25.90 15.67 -5.25
C THR A 460 -24.67 16.24 -5.96
N VAL A 461 -24.70 16.24 -7.29
CA VAL A 461 -23.67 16.84 -8.14
C VAL A 461 -24.33 17.88 -9.06
N PHE A 462 -23.73 19.05 -9.19
CA PHE A 462 -24.16 20.09 -10.11
C PHE A 462 -23.16 20.26 -11.25
N PHE A 463 -23.61 20.24 -12.50
CA PHE A 463 -22.75 20.44 -13.68
C PHE A 463 -23.15 21.71 -14.45
N PRO A 464 -22.22 22.55 -14.90
CA PRO A 464 -22.50 23.74 -15.69
C PRO A 464 -22.95 23.35 -17.11
N VAL A 465 -23.99 24.02 -17.60
CA VAL A 465 -24.49 23.82 -18.96
C VAL A 465 -23.53 24.47 -19.97
N ALA A 466 -23.20 23.78 -21.05
CA ALA A 466 -22.38 24.27 -22.14
C ALA A 466 -23.17 25.26 -23.02
N GLY A 467 -23.29 26.51 -22.55
CA GLY A 467 -24.03 27.55 -23.26
C GLY A 467 -24.18 28.89 -22.54
N HIS A 468 -23.87 28.96 -21.24
CA HIS A 468 -23.77 30.25 -20.55
C HIS A 468 -22.33 30.77 -20.64
N ASN A 469 -22.17 31.89 -21.32
CA ASN A 469 -20.91 32.59 -21.55
C ASN A 469 -20.12 32.74 -20.24
N THR A 470 -18.97 32.07 -20.11
CA THR A 470 -17.93 32.39 -19.13
C THR A 470 -17.21 33.64 -19.60
N ASP A 471 -17.83 34.80 -19.40
CA ASP A 471 -17.17 36.10 -19.38
C ASP A 471 -17.44 36.76 -18.02
N ALA A 472 -16.39 37.36 -17.47
CA ALA A 472 -16.30 38.01 -16.15
C ALA A 472 -16.21 37.08 -14.93
N ASP A 473 -15.03 36.54 -14.63
CA ASP A 473 -14.06 37.29 -13.80
C ASP A 473 -12.76 36.49 -13.70
N GLY A 474 -11.67 37.11 -14.14
CA GLY A 474 -10.33 36.62 -13.92
C GLY A 474 -9.92 36.95 -12.50
N ASP A 475 -10.36 36.14 -11.54
CA ASP A 475 -9.68 36.07 -10.24
C ASP A 475 -10.00 34.74 -9.56
N VAL A 476 -9.01 33.84 -9.56
CA VAL A 476 -9.00 32.64 -8.72
C VAL A 476 -7.73 32.75 -7.88
N CYS A 477 -7.90 33.31 -6.68
CA CYS A 477 -7.03 33.08 -5.54
C CYS A 477 -7.31 31.69 -4.96
#